data_AF-A0A194W8D6-F1
#
_entry.id   AF-A0A194W8D6-F1
#
_cell.length_a   1.000
_cell.length_b   1.000
_cell.length_c   1.000
_cell.angle_alpha   90.00
_cell.angle_beta   90.00
_cell.angle_gamma   90.00
#
_symmetry.space_group_name_H-M   'P 1'
#
loop_
_entity.id
_entity.type
_entity.pdbx_description
1 polymer ?
#
loop_
_entity_poly.entity_id
_entity_poly.type
_entity_poly.pdbx_seq_one_letter_code
_entity_poly.pdbx_strand_id
1 'polypeptide(L)' 'MAGPRTFPLLLVSFLFGCSTPTLAQDTEPGIFQYIDPLIGTTNGGHVFPGATLPFGMAKAVADVNSDERQGGYASDDGEG' A
#
# COMPACT_ATOMS: atom_id res chain seq x y z
N MET A 1 48.39 -0.61 -38.04
CA MET A 1 47.86 0.11 -36.86
C MET A 1 46.46 0.63 -37.19
N ALA A 2 45.39 -0.15 -36.97
CA ALA A 2 44.00 0.32 -37.07
C ALA A 2 42.97 -0.69 -36.49
N GLY A 3 42.24 -0.28 -35.43
CA GLY A 3 40.88 -0.72 -35.03
C GLY A 3 40.70 -2.03 -34.24
N PRO A 4 39.63 -2.20 -33.42
CA PRO A 4 38.38 -1.42 -33.40
C PRO A 4 37.98 -0.84 -32.01
N ARG A 5 37.15 0.20 -32.07
CA ARG A 5 36.72 1.09 -30.97
C ARG A 5 35.30 0.71 -30.51
N THR A 6 35.10 -0.45 -29.90
CA THR A 6 33.76 -0.99 -29.56
C THR A 6 33.29 -0.67 -28.14
N PHE A 7 34.13 -0.05 -27.31
CA PHE A 7 33.83 0.19 -25.89
C PHE A 7 32.80 1.30 -25.56
N PRO A 8 32.54 2.35 -26.38
CA PRO A 8 31.59 3.39 -25.98
C PRO A 8 30.13 3.06 -26.33
N LEU A 9 29.86 2.01 -27.11
CA LEU A 9 28.50 1.69 -27.58
C LEU A 9 27.64 0.95 -26.55
N LEU A 10 28.25 0.28 -25.56
CA LEU A 10 27.52 -0.50 -24.56
C LEU A 10 26.94 0.38 -23.44
N LEU A 11 27.53 1.57 -23.21
CA LEU A 11 27.10 2.53 -22.18
C LEU A 11 25.84 3.33 -22.60
N VAL A 12 25.60 3.52 -23.90
CA VAL A 12 24.48 4.31 -24.42
C VAL A 12 23.15 3.55 -24.30
N SER A 13 23.18 2.21 -24.33
CA SER A 13 21.98 1.36 -24.22
C SER A 13 21.34 1.36 -22.82
N PHE A 14 22.10 1.71 -21.77
CA PHE A 14 21.61 1.71 -20.39
C PHE A 14 20.83 3.00 -20.05
N LEU A 15 21.06 4.09 -20.79
CA LEU A 15 20.37 5.37 -20.60
C LEU A 15 19.05 5.49 -21.37
N PHE A 16 18.74 4.52 -22.25
CA PHE A 16 17.58 4.58 -23.15
C PHE A 16 16.59 3.40 -22.97
N GLY A 17 16.75 2.62 -21.91
CA GLY A 17 16.07 1.33 -21.71
C GLY A 17 15.15 1.27 -20.50
N CYS A 18 14.19 2.19 -20.35
CA CYS A 18 13.04 1.94 -19.49
C CYS A 18 11.82 2.79 -19.92
N SER A 19 11.26 2.47 -21.08
CA SER A 19 9.87 2.87 -21.39
C SER A 19 8.94 1.89 -20.69
N THR A 20 8.65 2.11 -19.41
CA THR A 20 7.60 1.36 -18.70
C THR A 20 6.26 1.61 -19.39
N PRO A 21 5.47 0.58 -19.75
CA PRO A 21 4.08 0.82 -20.09
C PRO A 21 3.38 1.40 -18.86
N THR A 22 2.86 2.62 -18.99
CA THR A 22 1.93 3.15 -18.01
C THR A 22 0.69 2.27 -18.03
N LEU A 23 0.41 1.56 -16.94
CA LEU A 23 -0.87 0.90 -16.76
C LEU A 23 -1.90 2.03 -16.61
N ALA A 24 -2.82 2.14 -17.57
CA ALA A 24 -3.97 3.01 -17.42
C ALA A 24 -4.74 2.55 -16.16
N GLN A 25 -4.77 3.39 -15.13
CA GLN A 25 -5.65 3.19 -13.99
C GLN A 25 -7.06 3.58 -14.47
N ASP A 26 -8.02 2.69 -14.27
CA ASP A 26 -9.44 2.98 -14.53
C ASP A 26 -9.77 4.34 -13.88
N THR A 27 -10.19 5.30 -14.71
CA THR A 27 -10.46 6.67 -14.26
C THR A 27 -11.84 6.76 -13.60
N GLU A 28 -12.66 5.73 -13.77
CA GLU A 28 -13.91 5.62 -13.05
C GLU A 28 -13.64 5.35 -11.57
N PRO A 29 -14.30 6.11 -10.68
CA PRO A 29 -14.17 5.90 -9.26
C PRO A 29 -14.61 4.45 -8.92
N GLY A 30 -13.65 3.58 -8.60
CA GLY A 30 -13.90 2.16 -8.32
C GLY A 30 -14.73 1.95 -7.04
N ILE A 31 -15.39 0.79 -6.91
CA ILE A 31 -16.27 0.50 -5.76
C ILE A 31 -15.62 0.67 -4.37
N PHE A 32 -14.28 0.66 -4.30
CA PHE A 32 -13.52 0.85 -3.07
C PHE A 32 -13.76 2.21 -2.39
N GLN A 33 -14.19 3.24 -3.13
CA GLN A 33 -14.52 4.54 -2.54
C GLN A 33 -15.71 4.54 -1.59
N TYR A 34 -16.54 3.49 -1.63
CA TYR A 34 -17.67 3.34 -0.72
C TYR A 34 -17.28 2.66 0.59
N ILE A 35 -16.03 2.22 0.72
CA ILE A 35 -15.52 1.50 1.88
C ILE A 35 -14.65 2.45 2.70
N ASP A 36 -15.08 2.72 3.93
CA ASP A 36 -14.28 3.39 4.95
C ASP A 36 -13.90 2.37 6.05
N PRO A 37 -12.62 1.90 6.07
CA PRO A 37 -12.15 0.95 7.08
C PRO A 37 -12.11 1.50 8.51
N LEU A 38 -12.27 2.81 8.70
CA LEU A 38 -12.22 3.44 10.02
C LEU A 38 -13.58 3.40 10.75
N ILE A 39 -14.67 3.06 10.05
CA ILE A 39 -15.97 2.87 10.70
C ILE A 39 -15.90 1.69 11.68
N GLY A 40 -16.23 1.94 12.95
CA GLY A 40 -16.17 0.96 14.02
C GLY A 40 -14.81 0.87 14.74
N THR A 41 -13.87 1.77 14.46
CA THR A 41 -12.56 1.84 15.15
C THR A 41 -12.56 2.75 16.38
N THR A 42 -13.68 3.37 16.73
CA THR A 42 -13.85 4.27 17.88
C THR A 42 -15.03 3.80 18.73
N ASN A 43 -15.07 4.18 20.01
CA ASN A 43 -16.20 4.02 20.92
C ASN A 43 -16.76 2.57 20.99
N GLY A 44 -15.89 1.58 21.24
CA GLY A 44 -16.33 0.20 21.49
C GLY A 44 -16.65 -0.66 20.26
N GLY A 45 -16.35 -0.20 19.04
CA GLY A 45 -16.64 -0.98 17.83
C GLY A 45 -15.68 -2.17 17.59
N HIS A 46 -14.45 -2.07 18.09
CA HIS A 46 -13.40 -3.09 18.01
C HIS A 46 -13.07 -3.60 16.57
N VAL A 47 -13.28 -2.77 15.55
CA VAL A 47 -12.79 -3.01 14.18
C VAL A 47 -11.33 -2.55 14.08
N PHE A 48 -10.52 -3.22 13.27
CA PHE A 48 -9.16 -2.78 12.92
C PHE A 48 -9.06 -2.48 11.41
N PRO A 49 -8.50 -1.32 11.00
CA PRO A 49 -8.40 -0.90 9.61
C PRO A 49 -7.18 -1.51 8.89
N GLY A 50 -6.95 -2.82 9.10
CA GLY A 50 -5.78 -3.51 8.58
C GLY A 50 -5.93 -3.95 7.12
N ALA A 51 -4.85 -3.84 6.33
CA ALA A 51 -4.87 -4.33 4.95
C ALA A 51 -5.02 -5.86 4.92
N THR A 52 -6.04 -6.35 4.22
CA THR A 52 -6.31 -7.80 4.06
C THR A 52 -7.15 -8.09 2.81
N LEU A 53 -7.09 -9.32 2.32
CA LEU A 53 -8.02 -9.85 1.32
C LEU A 53 -9.32 -10.31 2.00
N PRO A 54 -10.44 -10.46 1.25
CA PRO A 54 -11.64 -11.06 1.81
C PRO A 54 -11.33 -12.42 2.46
N PHE A 55 -11.66 -12.54 3.75
CA PHE A 55 -11.38 -13.73 4.58
C PHE A 55 -9.89 -14.10 4.73
N GLY A 56 -8.98 -13.16 4.47
CA GLY A 56 -7.54 -13.36 4.63
C GLY A 56 -7.14 -13.66 6.07
N MET A 57 -6.21 -14.60 6.25
CA MET A 57 -5.73 -14.99 7.58
C MET A 57 -4.87 -13.90 8.23
N ALA A 58 -4.05 -13.21 7.44
CA ALA A 58 -3.19 -12.13 7.90
C ALA A 58 -3.83 -10.76 7.69
N LYS A 59 -3.66 -9.88 8.69
CA LYS A 59 -4.15 -8.50 8.72
C LYS A 59 -3.03 -7.63 9.28
N ALA A 60 -2.49 -6.73 8.46
CA ALA A 60 -1.42 -5.82 8.90
C ALA A 60 -2.03 -4.50 9.35
N VAL A 61 -1.82 -4.14 10.62
CA VAL A 61 -2.34 -2.92 11.25
C VAL A 61 -1.41 -2.50 12.40
N ALA A 62 -1.41 -1.21 12.75
CA ALA A 62 -0.74 -0.74 13.95
C ALA A 62 -1.45 -1.25 15.21
N ASP A 63 -0.72 -1.38 16.31
CA ASP A 63 -1.28 -1.69 17.63
C ASP A 63 -1.35 -0.42 18.49
N VAL A 64 -2.31 -0.34 19.40
CA VAL A 64 -2.49 0.80 20.32
C VAL A 64 -2.42 0.37 21.79
N ASN A 65 -1.97 1.28 22.64
CA ASN A 65 -1.97 1.07 24.08
C ASN A 65 -3.10 1.86 24.76
N SER A 66 -4.36 1.50 24.49
CA SER A 66 -5.57 2.13 25.06
C SER A 66 -6.54 1.08 25.60
N ASP A 67 -7.43 1.39 26.53
CA ASP A 67 -8.27 0.35 27.17
C ASP A 67 -9.29 -0.33 26.23
N GLU A 68 -9.42 0.19 25.02
CA GLU A 68 -10.22 -0.31 23.89
C GLU A 68 -9.41 -1.17 22.89
N ARG A 69 -8.43 -1.93 23.38
CA ARG A 69 -7.45 -2.69 22.57
C ARG A 69 -7.86 -4.13 22.20
N GLN A 70 -9.15 -4.50 22.28
CA GLN A 70 -9.66 -5.85 21.97
C GLN A 70 -9.44 -6.26 20.51
N GLY A 71 -9.53 -5.29 19.58
CA GLY A 71 -9.19 -5.46 18.17
C GLY A 71 -7.72 -5.17 17.84
N GLY A 72 -6.92 -4.78 18.83
CA GLY A 72 -5.55 -4.27 18.67
C GLY A 72 -5.45 -2.85 18.10
N TYR A 73 -6.53 -2.22 17.67
CA TYR A 73 -6.49 -0.84 17.14
C TYR A 73 -7.70 -0.04 17.63
N ALA A 74 -7.47 1.23 17.94
CA ALA A 74 -8.50 2.23 18.19
C ALA A 74 -8.07 3.57 17.55
N SER A 75 -9.01 4.29 16.95
CA SER A 75 -8.76 5.63 16.39
C SER A 75 -8.84 6.74 17.44
N ASP A 76 -9.40 6.43 18.61
CA ASP A 76 -9.51 7.31 19.76
C ASP A 76 -8.54 6.88 20.88
N ASP A 77 -8.51 7.68 21.93
CA ASP A 77 -7.56 7.53 23.04
C ASP A 77 -7.90 6.34 23.96
N GLY A 78 -8.98 5.60 23.67
CA GLY A 78 -9.62 4.62 24.55
C GLY A 78 -10.14 5.30 25.81
N GLU A 79 -11.43 5.59 25.84
CA GLU A 79 -12.06 6.29 26.95
C GLU A 79 -12.26 5.36 28.15
N GLY A 80 -11.27 5.34 29.07
CA GLY A 80 -11.47 5.05 30.51
C GLY A 80 -11.59 3.59 30.95
#